data_AF-A0A921AYC8-F1
#
_entry.id   AF-A0A921AYC8-F1
#
_cell.length_a   1.000
_cell.length_b   1.000
_cell.length_c   1.000
_cell.angle_alpha   90.00
_cell.angle_beta   90.00
_cell.angle_gamma   90.00
#
_symmetry.space_group_name_H-M   'P 1'
#
loop_
_entity.id
_entity.type
_entity.pdbx_description
1 polymer ?
#
loop_
_entity_poly.entity_id
_entity_poly.type
_entity_poly.pdbx_seq_one_letter_code
_entity_poly.pdbx_strand_id
1 'polypeptide(L)'
;MTRIAVPLLAVCLTAAPAYAGSFSFNRAGAEKMVRDCAEEGVNLPMEVAQAIVKARKSMRFTTSGDLTDIPGMTEELIKELDPIEEENDLVFNPNALPGMKSY
;
A
#
# COMPACT_ATOMS: atom_id res chain seq x y z
N MET A 1 -31.57 18.21 41.01
CA MET A 1 -31.88 16.85 40.53
C MET A 1 -32.08 16.93 39.02
N THR A 2 -31.08 16.55 38.21
CA THR A 2 -31.06 15.29 37.41
C THR A 2 -31.73 15.53 36.04
N ARG A 3 -31.17 15.36 34.84
CA ARG A 3 -29.94 14.78 34.28
C ARG A 3 -29.81 15.30 32.83
N ILE A 4 -28.60 15.67 32.40
CA ILE A 4 -28.27 15.97 30.99
C ILE A 4 -28.25 14.64 30.23
N ALA A 5 -29.07 14.49 29.20
CA ALA A 5 -29.03 13.35 28.28
C ALA A 5 -28.18 13.72 27.06
N VAL A 6 -26.92 13.27 27.06
CA VAL A 6 -26.07 13.27 25.86
C VAL A 6 -26.41 11.99 25.08
N PRO A 7 -26.91 12.07 23.83
CA PRO A 7 -27.07 10.88 23.02
C PRO A 7 -25.67 10.46 22.55
N LEU A 8 -25.21 9.32 23.08
CA LEU A 8 -24.00 8.65 22.65
C LEU A 8 -24.25 8.08 21.25
N LEU A 9 -23.92 8.84 20.20
CA LEU A 9 -23.94 8.36 18.82
C LEU A 9 -22.81 7.33 18.66
N ALA A 10 -23.16 6.05 18.67
CA ALA A 10 -22.25 4.97 18.33
C ALA A 10 -21.97 5.01 16.82
N VAL A 11 -20.82 5.57 16.43
CA VAL A 11 -20.28 5.43 15.07
C VAL A 11 -19.76 4.00 14.95
N CYS A 12 -20.54 3.13 14.32
CA CYS A 12 -20.05 1.84 13.85
C CYS A 12 -19.01 2.10 12.76
N LEU A 13 -17.73 2.12 13.15
CA LEU A 13 -16.61 1.94 12.23
C LEU A 13 -16.79 0.56 11.59
N THR A 14 -17.25 0.51 10.35
CA THR A 14 -17.18 -0.70 9.54
C THR A 14 -15.71 -1.05 9.39
N ALA A 15 -15.25 -2.05 10.14
CA ALA A 15 -13.94 -2.64 9.92
C ALA A 15 -13.94 -3.27 8.52
N ALA A 16 -13.38 -2.55 7.54
CA ALA A 16 -12.99 -3.17 6.29
C ALA A 16 -12.03 -4.34 6.63
N PRO A 17 -12.13 -5.48 5.94
CA PRO A 17 -11.26 -6.61 6.22
C PRO A 17 -9.81 -6.12 6.13
N ALA A 18 -9.06 -6.28 7.22
CA ALA A 18 -7.64 -6.05 7.24
C ALA A 18 -6.98 -7.19 6.47
N TYR A 19 -6.92 -7.06 5.15
CA TYR A 19 -6.17 -7.94 4.26
C TYR A 19 -4.72 -8.00 4.75
N ALA A 20 -4.30 -9.14 5.31
CA ALA A 20 -2.91 -9.39 5.67
C ALA A 20 -2.04 -9.19 4.42
N GLY A 21 -0.96 -8.42 4.54
CA GLY A 21 -0.01 -8.15 3.45
C GLY A 21 -0.33 -6.98 2.51
N SER A 22 -1.59 -6.56 2.32
CA SER A 22 -1.86 -5.51 1.31
C SER A 22 -1.49 -4.09 1.77
N PHE A 23 -0.98 -3.25 0.86
CA PHE A 23 -0.71 -1.84 1.17
C PHE A 23 -0.69 -0.91 -0.05
N SER A 24 -1.07 0.35 0.17
CA SER A 24 -0.92 1.43 -0.82
C SER A 24 0.48 2.05 -0.75
N PHE A 25 1.17 2.17 -1.88
CA PHE A 25 2.46 2.87 -1.98
C PHE A 25 2.32 4.36 -1.62
N ASN A 26 1.15 4.96 -1.87
CA ASN A 26 0.86 6.36 -1.55
C ASN A 26 0.58 6.60 -0.05
N ARG A 27 0.32 5.55 0.74
CA ARG A 27 -0.14 5.70 2.14
C ARG A 27 0.69 4.97 3.18
N ALA A 28 1.20 3.77 2.88
CA ALA A 28 1.86 2.92 3.87
C ALA A 28 3.18 3.50 4.40
N GLY A 29 3.55 3.18 5.64
CA GLY A 29 4.88 3.50 6.16
C GLY A 29 5.93 2.53 5.60
N ALA A 30 7.20 2.94 5.52
CA ALA A 30 8.28 2.11 4.99
C ALA A 30 8.39 0.75 5.71
N GLU A 31 8.28 0.74 7.04
CA GLU A 31 8.33 -0.48 7.85
C GLU A 31 7.17 -1.44 7.55
N LYS A 32 5.98 -0.90 7.24
CA LYS A 32 4.83 -1.73 6.80
C LYS A 32 5.14 -2.37 5.46
N MET A 33 5.65 -1.61 4.50
CA MET A 33 5.96 -2.14 3.18
C MET A 33 6.97 -3.29 3.27
N VAL A 34 8.08 -3.08 4.00
CA VAL A 34 9.13 -4.11 4.14
C VAL A 34 8.59 -5.37 4.81
N ARG A 35 7.86 -5.22 5.93
CA ARG A 35 7.30 -6.38 6.64
C ARG A 35 6.32 -7.14 5.76
N ASP A 36 5.37 -6.44 5.15
CA ASP A 36 4.29 -7.05 4.40
C ASP A 36 4.80 -7.68 3.08
N CYS A 37 5.83 -7.10 2.44
CA CYS A 37 6.52 -7.76 1.33
C CYS A 37 7.25 -9.04 1.79
N ALA A 38 7.91 -8.99 2.94
CA ALA A 38 8.65 -10.14 3.47
C ALA A 38 7.73 -11.31 3.87
N GLU A 39 6.53 -11.02 4.36
CA GLU A 39 5.48 -12.04 4.63
C GLU A 39 5.09 -12.82 3.37
N GLU A 40 5.27 -12.20 2.19
CA GLU A 40 4.92 -12.74 0.87
C GLU A 40 6.16 -13.23 0.08
N GLY A 41 7.32 -13.28 0.74
CA GLY A 41 8.57 -13.75 0.15
C GLY A 41 9.29 -12.73 -0.75
N VAL A 42 8.83 -11.47 -0.79
CA VAL A 42 9.45 -10.37 -1.55
C VAL A 42 10.38 -9.58 -0.64
N ASN A 43 11.65 -9.46 -1.03
CA ASN A 43 12.62 -8.70 -0.25
C ASN A 43 12.66 -7.23 -0.71
N LEU A 44 11.83 -6.38 -0.11
CA LEU A 44 11.87 -4.93 -0.32
C LEU A 44 12.94 -4.29 0.59
N PRO A 45 14.03 -3.71 0.06
CA PRO A 45 15.02 -3.05 0.90
C PRO A 45 14.43 -1.83 1.61
N MET A 46 14.80 -1.63 2.88
CA MET A 46 14.32 -0.49 3.68
C MET A 46 14.63 0.86 3.02
N GLU A 47 15.78 0.99 2.38
CA GLU A 47 16.17 2.23 1.69
C GLU A 47 15.24 2.53 0.51
N VAL A 48 14.81 1.50 -0.23
CA VAL A 48 13.84 1.63 -1.32
C VAL A 48 12.46 2.01 -0.76
N ALA A 49 12.02 1.35 0.32
CA ALA A 49 10.75 1.69 0.98
C ALA A 49 10.74 3.14 1.50
N GLN A 50 11.85 3.64 2.03
CA GLN A 50 12.00 5.05 2.44
C GLN A 50 12.00 6.00 1.24
N ALA A 51 12.62 5.61 0.13
CA ALA A 51 12.61 6.37 -1.11
C ALA A 51 11.19 6.53 -1.68
N ILE A 52 10.37 5.47 -1.63
CA ILE A 52 8.94 5.53 -1.99
C ILE A 52 8.20 6.53 -1.11
N VAL A 53 8.37 6.44 0.22
CA VAL A 53 7.72 7.36 1.19
C VAL A 53 8.17 8.81 0.98
N LYS A 54 9.39 9.03 0.51
CA LYS A 54 9.90 10.37 0.17
C LYS A 54 9.31 10.87 -1.14
N ALA A 55 9.34 10.06 -2.20
CA ALA A 55 8.89 10.44 -3.54
C ALA A 55 7.39 10.78 -3.57
N ARG A 56 6.54 10.02 -2.87
CA ARG A 56 5.09 10.31 -2.81
C ARG A 56 4.71 11.67 -2.20
N LYS A 57 5.67 12.39 -1.60
CA LYS A 57 5.43 13.76 -1.11
C LYS A 57 5.32 14.77 -2.27
N SER A 58 5.90 14.45 -3.43
CA SER A 58 5.92 15.31 -4.62
C SER A 58 5.19 14.71 -5.83
N MET A 59 4.91 13.41 -5.83
CA MET A 59 4.16 12.72 -6.89
C MET A 59 3.15 11.74 -6.29
N ARG A 60 2.26 11.21 -7.10
CA ARG A 60 1.45 10.04 -6.74
C ARG A 60 1.87 8.87 -7.60
N PHE A 61 1.90 7.69 -6.98
CA PHE A 61 2.04 6.44 -7.70
C PHE A 61 0.67 6.00 -8.19
N THR A 62 0.54 5.83 -9.50
CA THR A 62 -0.69 5.38 -10.15
C THR A 62 -0.43 4.21 -11.09
N THR A 63 0.81 4.11 -11.59
CA THR A 63 1.24 3.03 -12.47
C THR A 63 2.48 2.34 -11.92
N SER A 64 2.69 1.09 -12.33
CA SER A 64 3.93 0.35 -12.04
C SER A 64 5.18 1.07 -12.55
N GLY A 65 5.05 1.83 -13.65
CA GLY A 65 6.11 2.67 -14.22
C GLY A 65 6.57 3.79 -13.28
N ASP A 66 5.68 4.32 -12.43
CA ASP A 66 6.05 5.38 -11.48
C ASP A 66 7.08 4.90 -10.43
N LEU A 67 7.22 3.58 -10.24
CA LEU A 67 8.21 2.99 -9.35
C LEU A 67 9.61 2.95 -9.97
N THR A 68 9.76 3.00 -11.30
CA THR A 68 11.10 2.90 -11.94
C THR A 68 12.00 4.08 -11.62
N ASP A 69 11.42 5.23 -11.30
CA ASP A 69 12.15 6.44 -10.94
C ASP A 69 12.62 6.45 -9.48
N ILE A 70 12.29 5.41 -8.69
CA ILE A 70 12.67 5.30 -7.30
C ILE A 70 14.11 4.79 -7.17
N PRO A 71 15.00 5.52 -6.46
CA PRO A 71 16.35 5.07 -6.21
C PRO A 71 16.41 3.68 -5.58
N GLY A 72 17.14 2.76 -6.21
CA GLY A 72 17.30 1.36 -5.77
C GLY A 72 16.16 0.44 -6.18
N MET A 73 15.13 0.93 -6.87
CA MET A 73 14.12 0.09 -7.50
C MET A 73 14.67 -0.52 -8.79
N THR A 74 14.49 -1.83 -8.96
CA THR A 74 14.86 -2.56 -10.18
C THR A 74 13.62 -3.07 -10.90
N GLU A 75 13.71 -3.31 -12.21
CA GLU A 75 12.60 -3.91 -12.95
C GLU A 75 12.21 -5.29 -12.42
N GLU A 76 13.18 -6.04 -11.90
CA GLU A 76 12.94 -7.33 -11.24
C GLU A 76 12.14 -7.15 -9.96
N LEU A 77 12.52 -6.18 -9.10
CA LEU A 77 11.80 -5.91 -7.87
C LEU A 77 10.36 -5.41 -8.15
N ILE A 78 10.14 -4.61 -9.20
CA ILE A 78 8.79 -4.19 -9.59
C ILE A 78 7.94 -5.40 -10.02
N LYS A 79 8.54 -6.36 -10.75
CA LYS A 79 7.86 -7.61 -11.13
C LYS A 79 7.56 -8.50 -9.92
N GLU A 80 8.45 -8.54 -8.93
CA GLU A 80 8.23 -9.28 -7.68
C GLU A 80 7.15 -8.63 -6.81
N LEU A 81 7.11 -7.30 -6.77
CA LEU A 81 6.07 -6.55 -6.07
C LEU A 81 4.69 -6.70 -6.73
N ASP A 82 4.64 -6.94 -8.05
CA ASP A 82 3.42 -7.07 -8.86
C ASP A 82 2.30 -6.08 -8.46
N PRO A 83 2.57 -4.76 -8.48
CA PRO A 83 1.64 -3.77 -7.97
C PRO A 83 0.37 -3.68 -8.83
N ILE A 84 -0.78 -3.58 -8.17
CA ILE A 84 -2.08 -3.34 -8.81
C ILE A 84 -2.30 -1.84 -8.97
N GLU A 85 -2.65 -1.44 -10.19
CA GLU A 85 -3.09 -0.10 -10.55
C GLU A 85 -4.58 0.03 -10.21
N GLU A 86 -4.90 0.86 -9.22
CA GLU A 86 -6.25 1.16 -8.78
C GLU A 86 -6.58 2.63 -9.08
N GLU A 87 -7.85 3.02 -9.00
CA GLU A 87 -8.27 4.40 -9.30
C GLU A 87 -7.53 5.43 -8.43
N ASN A 88 -6.50 6.08 -9.00
CA ASN A 88 -5.61 7.04 -8.34
C ASN A 88 -4.74 6.46 -7.21
N ASP A 89 -4.50 5.16 -7.20
CA ASP A 89 -3.60 4.52 -6.24
C ASP A 89 -2.78 3.40 -6.89
N LEU A 90 -1.68 3.05 -6.24
CA LEU A 90 -0.88 1.89 -6.59
C LEU A 90 -0.79 1.03 -5.33
N VAL A 91 -1.12 -0.25 -5.44
CA VAL A 91 -1.35 -1.14 -4.30
C VAL A 91 -0.55 -2.43 -4.45
N PHE A 92 0.23 -2.79 -3.44
CA PHE A 92 0.72 -4.15 -3.28
C PHE A 92 -0.40 -5.04 -2.75
N ASN A 93 -0.75 -6.10 -3.46
CA ASN A 93 -1.78 -7.05 -3.05
C ASN A 93 -1.31 -8.49 -3.34
N PRO A 94 -0.91 -9.25 -2.31
CA PRO A 94 -0.40 -10.61 -2.52
C PRO A 94 -1.46 -11.63 -2.95
N ASN A 95 -2.73 -11.30 -2.78
CA ASN A 95 -3.85 -12.16 -3.18
C ASN A 95 -4.42 -11.74 -4.54
N ALA A 96 -3.73 -10.87 -5.29
CA ALA A 96 -4.11 -10.55 -6.64
C ALA A 96 -4.28 -11.85 -7.44
N LEU A 97 -5.50 -12.11 -7.93
CA LEU A 97 -5.70 -13.25 -8.81
C LEU A 97 -4.79 -13.05 -10.04
N PRO A 98 -3.94 -14.03 -10.41
CA PRO A 98 -3.12 -13.94 -11.61
C PRO A 98 -4.06 -13.93 -12.82
N GLY A 99 -4.49 -12.76 -13.29
CA GLY A 99 -5.58 -12.73 -14.26
C GLY A 99 -6.07 -11.40 -14.80
N MET A 100 -5.51 -10.25 -14.40
CA MET A 100 -5.80 -8.98 -15.09
C MET A 100 -4.51 -8.30 -15.55
N LYS A 101 -3.62 -9.07 -16.18
CA LYS A 101 -2.73 -8.47 -17.19
C LYS A 101 -3.59 -8.15 -18.40
N SER A 102 -4.25 -6.99 -18.37
CA SER A 102 -4.85 -6.40 -19.56
C SER A 102 -3.71 -6.08 -20.53
N TYR A 103 -3.47 -7.02 -21.46
CA TYR A 103 -2.79 -6.73 -22.72
C TYR A 103 -3.65 -5.83 -23.59
#